data_AF-A0A349KL66-F1
#
_entry.id   AF-A0A349KL66-F1
#
_cell.length_a   1.000
_cell.length_b   1.000
_cell.length_c   1.000
_cell.angle_alpha   90.00
_cell.angle_beta   90.00
_cell.angle_gamma   90.00
#
_symmetry.space_group_name_H-M   'P 1'
#
loop_
_entity.id
_entity.type
_entity.pdbx_description
1 polymer ?
#
loop_
_entity_poly.entity_id
_entity_poly.type
_entity_poly.pdbx_seq_one_letter_code
_entity_poly.pdbx_strand_id
1 'polypeptide(L)'
;TALLLLLRRSQHKLAPADREYLKFCRYLANQGLARSMGEGPISYARRVVTFRPDLATSVDAVTDAYIRTNFIDDHPEDVDTLRKAVRRVRLSVLAGA
;
A
#
# COMPACT_ATOMS: atom_id res chain seq x y z
N THR A 1 -1.75 12.52 34.54
CA THR A 1 -2.23 13.07 33.25
C THR A 1 -1.94 12.15 32.06
N ALA A 2 -2.06 10.82 32.22
CA ALA A 2 -1.89 9.85 31.13
C ALA A 2 -3.13 9.73 30.23
N LEU A 3 -4.31 10.09 30.74
CA LEU A 3 -5.58 9.99 30.02
C LEU A 3 -5.62 10.90 28.77
N LEU A 4 -5.04 12.10 28.86
CA LEU A 4 -4.98 13.04 27.74
C LEU A 4 -4.11 12.53 26.57
N LEU A 5 -3.10 11.70 26.82
CA LEU A 5 -2.24 11.14 25.76
C LEU A 5 -2.97 10.05 24.95
N LEU A 6 -3.88 9.30 25.58
CA LEU A 6 -4.73 8.30 24.91
C LEU A 6 -5.83 8.96 24.05
N LEU A 7 -6.39 10.08 24.52
CA LEU A 7 -7.38 10.89 23.79
C LEU A 7 -6.73 11.68 22.65
N ARG A 8 -5.46 12.03 22.81
CA ARG A 8 -4.61 12.64 21.79
C ARG A 8 -3.89 11.58 20.95
N ARG A 9 -4.45 10.36 20.85
CA ARG A 9 -4.17 9.40 19.78
C ARG A 9 -4.59 10.07 18.48
N SER A 10 -3.66 10.89 18.02
CA SER A 10 -3.61 11.64 16.80
C SER A 10 -4.59 11.07 15.79
N GLN A 11 -5.72 11.75 15.65
CA GLN A 11 -6.50 11.75 14.42
C GLN A 11 -5.63 12.41 13.32
N HIS A 12 -4.37 11.98 13.16
CA HIS A 12 -3.62 12.25 11.96
C HIS A 12 -4.47 11.62 10.88
N LYS A 13 -5.19 12.48 10.15
CA LYS A 13 -5.85 12.06 8.92
C LYS A 13 -4.78 11.30 8.16
N LEU A 14 -5.05 10.03 7.83
CA LEU A 14 -4.12 9.22 7.05
C LEU A 14 -3.63 10.05 5.88
N ALA A 15 -2.31 10.08 5.70
CA ALA A 15 -1.73 10.74 4.54
C ALA A 15 -2.42 10.19 3.28
N PRO A 16 -2.66 11.03 2.26
CA PRO A 16 -3.33 10.58 1.05
C PRO A 16 -2.67 9.33 0.43
N ALA A 17 -1.34 9.23 0.50
CA ALA A 17 -0.58 8.05 0.07
C ALA A 17 -0.92 6.79 0.86
N ASP A 18 -0.97 6.87 2.20
CA ASP A 18 -1.36 5.74 3.05
C ASP A 18 -2.77 5.25 2.75
N ARG A 19 -3.69 6.16 2.45
CA ARG A 19 -5.06 5.81 2.07
C ARG A 19 -5.08 4.99 0.79
N GLU A 20 -4.30 5.36 -0.23
CA GLU A 20 -4.23 4.60 -1.48
C GLU A 20 -3.52 3.26 -1.27
N TYR A 21 -2.43 3.23 -0.50
CA TYR A 21 -1.72 2.00 -0.18
C TYR A 21 -2.59 0.98 0.59
N LEU A 22 -3.41 1.44 1.54
CA LEU A 22 -4.36 0.57 2.23
C LEU A 22 -5.46 0.01 1.33
N LYS A 23 -5.87 0.71 0.26
CA LYS A 23 -6.78 0.12 -0.73
C LYS A 23 -6.11 -1.02 -1.47
N PHE A 24 -4.84 -0.85 -1.85
CA PHE A 24 -4.03 -1.92 -2.44
C PHE A 24 -3.93 -3.14 -1.52
N CYS A 25 -3.57 -2.95 -0.24
CA CYS A 25 -3.56 -4.04 0.73
C CYS A 25 -4.93 -4.75 0.84
N ARG A 26 -6.03 -3.99 0.75
CA ARG A 26 -7.38 -4.55 0.80
C ARG A 26 -7.73 -5.38 -0.43
N TYR A 27 -7.32 -4.95 -1.63
CA TYR A 27 -7.54 -5.73 -2.85
C TYR A 27 -6.83 -7.08 -2.78
N LEU A 28 -5.58 -7.11 -2.33
CA LEU A 28 -4.84 -8.34 -2.16
C LEU A 28 -5.37 -9.19 -0.99
N ALA A 29 -5.83 -8.57 0.10
CA ALA A 29 -6.48 -9.29 1.20
C ALA A 29 -7.74 -10.03 0.75
N ASN A 30 -8.54 -9.42 -0.13
CA ASN A 30 -9.71 -10.08 -0.74
C ASN A 30 -9.34 -11.29 -1.62
N GLN A 31 -8.06 -11.46 -1.96
CA GLN A 31 -7.52 -12.61 -2.69
C GLN A 31 -6.75 -13.57 -1.76
N GLY A 32 -6.91 -13.45 -0.44
CA GLY A 32 -6.22 -14.28 0.54
C GLY A 32 -4.78 -13.84 0.84
N LEU A 33 -4.32 -12.72 0.28
CA LEU A 33 -2.95 -12.21 0.42
C LEU A 33 -2.89 -10.99 1.33
N ALA A 34 -3.51 -11.08 2.51
CA ALA A 34 -3.49 -9.99 3.48
C ALA A 34 -2.07 -9.68 3.97
N ARG A 35 -1.80 -8.39 4.25
CA ARG A 35 -0.54 -7.93 4.86
C ARG A 35 -0.49 -8.32 6.33
N SER A 36 0.63 -8.86 6.79
CA SER A 36 0.84 -9.22 8.19
C SER A 36 1.09 -7.98 9.06
N MET A 37 0.75 -8.06 10.34
CA MET A 37 1.06 -6.98 11.29
C MET A 37 2.57 -6.76 11.36
N GLY A 38 3.01 -5.50 11.24
CA GLY A 38 4.44 -5.13 11.25
C GLY A 38 5.21 -5.47 9.97
N GLU A 39 4.59 -6.12 8.98
CA GLU A 39 5.25 -6.44 7.71
C GLU A 39 5.50 -5.16 6.92
N GLY A 40 6.75 -4.85 6.56
CA GLY A 40 7.08 -3.67 5.74
C GLY A 40 6.54 -3.78 4.30
N PRO A 41 6.41 -2.65 3.57
CA PRO A 41 5.87 -2.65 2.21
C PRO A 41 6.69 -3.49 1.22
N ILE A 42 8.03 -3.48 1.33
CA ILE A 42 8.93 -4.28 0.49
C ILE A 42 8.76 -5.78 0.76
N SER A 43 8.75 -6.18 2.04
CA SER A 43 8.57 -7.58 2.42
C SER A 43 7.21 -8.11 1.97
N TYR A 44 6.16 -7.29 2.12
CA TYR A 44 4.82 -7.62 1.68
C TYR A 44 4.76 -7.82 0.16
N ALA A 45 5.32 -6.89 -0.61
CA ALA A 45 5.39 -6.99 -2.07
C ALA A 45 6.09 -8.27 -2.53
N ARG A 46 7.30 -8.55 -2.01
CA ARG A 46 8.06 -9.76 -2.33
C ARG A 46 7.27 -11.04 -2.08
N ARG A 47 6.59 -11.10 -0.93
CA ARG A 47 5.75 -12.25 -0.58
C ARG A 47 4.58 -12.39 -1.54
N VAL A 48 3.86 -11.31 -1.83
CA VAL A 48 2.74 -11.32 -2.79
C VAL A 48 3.19 -11.82 -4.16
N VAL A 49 4.31 -11.31 -4.68
CA VAL A 49 4.86 -11.71 -5.99
C VAL A 49 5.29 -13.17 -6.02
N THR A 50 5.72 -13.73 -4.90
CA THR A 50 6.03 -15.17 -4.79
C THR A 50 4.78 -16.03 -4.97
N PHE A 51 3.62 -15.60 -4.45
CA PHE A 51 2.34 -16.31 -4.61
C PHE A 51 1.61 -15.99 -5.91
N ARG A 52 1.80 -14.77 -6.45
CA ARG A 52 1.14 -14.26 -7.66
C ARG A 52 2.16 -13.60 -8.59
N PRO A 53 3.00 -14.38 -9.29
CA PRO A 53 3.99 -13.83 -10.21
C PRO A 53 3.38 -13.00 -11.35
N ASP A 54 2.14 -13.30 -11.72
CA ASP A 54 1.35 -12.56 -12.70
C ASP A 54 1.10 -11.09 -12.29
N LEU A 55 1.13 -10.79 -10.99
CA LEU A 55 0.92 -9.45 -10.46
C LEU A 55 2.22 -8.66 -10.27
N ALA A 56 3.39 -9.27 -10.48
CA ALA A 56 4.71 -8.72 -10.16
C ALA A 56 4.88 -7.25 -10.55
N THR A 57 4.78 -6.97 -11.85
CA THR A 57 4.94 -5.61 -12.40
C THR A 57 4.01 -4.58 -11.75
N SER A 58 2.77 -4.98 -11.44
CA SER A 58 1.78 -4.06 -10.86
C SER A 58 1.98 -3.84 -9.36
N VAL A 59 2.42 -4.87 -8.63
CA VAL A 59 2.71 -4.83 -7.20
C VAL A 59 3.98 -4.03 -6.93
N ASP A 60 5.02 -4.23 -7.74
CA ASP A 60 6.27 -3.49 -7.62
C ASP A 60 6.04 -1.99 -7.89
N ALA A 61 5.27 -1.65 -8.94
CA ALA A 61 4.93 -0.25 -9.24
C ALA A 61 4.18 0.46 -8.10
N VAL A 62 3.26 -0.23 -7.41
CA VAL A 62 2.58 0.35 -6.23
C VAL A 62 3.55 0.55 -5.07
N THR A 63 4.44 -0.42 -4.86
CA THR A 63 5.39 -0.42 -3.74
C THR A 63 6.42 0.69 -3.90
N ASP A 64 6.98 0.83 -5.09
CA ASP A 64 7.94 1.89 -5.41
C ASP A 64 7.31 3.27 -5.25
N ALA A 65 6.12 3.49 -5.80
CA ALA A 65 5.41 4.76 -5.69
C ALA A 65 5.09 5.11 -4.22
N TYR A 66 4.65 4.13 -3.43
CA TYR A 66 4.40 4.33 -2.01
C TYR A 66 5.68 4.70 -1.26
N ILE A 67 6.80 4.05 -1.57
CA ILE A 67 8.07 4.31 -0.90
C ILE A 67 8.57 5.72 -1.20
N ARG A 68 8.52 6.12 -2.48
CA ARG A 68 8.94 7.45 -2.92
C ARG A 68 8.09 8.54 -2.26
N THR A 69 6.77 8.40 -2.27
CA THR A 69 5.88 9.41 -1.67
C THR A 69 6.04 9.57 -0.15
N ASN A 70 6.34 8.48 0.59
CA ASN A 70 6.31 8.51 2.06
C ASN A 70 7.66 8.46 2.77
N PHE A 71 8.74 8.03 2.10
CA PHE A 71 10.04 7.83 2.74
C PHE A 71 11.20 8.53 2.02
N ILE A 72 10.96 9.17 0.87
CA ILE A 72 12.00 9.89 0.12
C ILE A 72 11.61 11.37 0.06
N ASP A 73 12.27 12.17 0.90
CA ASP A 73 11.91 13.58 1.15
C ASP A 73 12.15 14.53 -0.05
N ASP A 74 12.99 14.14 -1.01
CA ASP A 74 13.43 15.03 -2.09
C ASP A 74 12.52 14.98 -3.33
N HIS A 75 11.56 14.05 -3.37
CA HIS A 75 10.62 13.87 -4.48
C HIS A 75 9.23 13.58 -3.91
N PRO A 76 8.37 14.58 -3.70
CA PRO A 76 6.97 14.33 -3.44
C PRO A 76 6.36 13.73 -4.71
N GLU A 77 6.50 12.42 -4.90
CA GLU A 77 5.79 11.72 -5.97
C GLU A 77 4.30 11.93 -5.75
N ASP A 78 3.62 12.39 -6.80
CA ASP A 78 2.20 12.69 -6.78
C ASP A 78 1.42 11.44 -6.38
N VAL A 79 0.57 11.58 -5.35
CA VAL A 79 -0.38 10.57 -4.89
C VAL A 79 -1.22 10.02 -6.05
N ASP A 80 -1.39 10.78 -7.14
CA ASP A 80 -2.02 10.31 -8.36
C ASP A 80 -1.26 9.16 -9.06
N THR A 81 0.07 9.17 -9.05
CA THR A 81 0.90 8.06 -9.57
C THR A 81 0.62 6.78 -8.79
N LEU A 82 0.65 6.87 -7.46
CA LEU A 82 0.29 5.75 -6.59
C LEU A 82 -1.15 5.29 -6.86
N ARG A 83 -2.11 6.21 -6.96
CA ARG A 83 -3.51 5.88 -7.26
C ARG A 83 -3.66 5.13 -8.58
N LYS A 84 -2.97 5.56 -9.64
CA LYS A 84 -2.96 4.89 -10.95
C LYS A 84 -2.39 3.47 -10.84
N ALA A 85 -1.27 3.31 -10.12
CA ALA A 85 -0.66 2.01 -9.89
C ALA A 85 -1.61 1.07 -9.11
N VAL A 86 -2.25 1.55 -8.05
CA VAL A 86 -3.23 0.80 -7.24
C VAL A 86 -4.43 0.35 -8.09
N ARG A 87 -4.91 1.20 -9.02
CA ARG A 87 -5.97 0.83 -9.96
C ARG A 87 -5.54 -0.28 -10.91
N ARG A 88 -4.29 -0.28 -11.38
CA ARG A 88 -3.77 -1.35 -12.26
C ARG A 88 -3.78 -2.71 -11.57
N VAL A 89 -3.34 -2.79 -10.30
CA VAL A 89 -3.43 -4.04 -9.51
C VAL A 89 -4.87 -4.53 -9.44
N ARG A 90 -5.83 -3.64 -9.15
CA ARG A 90 -7.26 -4.01 -9.10
C ARG A 90 -7.72 -4.64 -10.42
N LEU A 91 -7.34 -4.05 -11.55
CA LEU A 91 -7.72 -4.55 -12.87
C LEU A 91 -7.08 -5.91 -13.16
N SER A 92 -5.79 -6.08 -12.85
CA SER A 92 -5.09 -7.36 -13.03
C SER A 92 -5.69 -8.47 -12.16
N VAL A 93 -6.04 -8.16 -10.91
CA VAL A 93 -6.73 -9.11 -10.02
C VAL A 93 -8.09 -9.54 -10.59
N LEU A 94 -8.87 -8.60 -11.12
CA LEU A 94 -10.17 -8.90 -11.72
C LEU A 94 -10.07 -9.65 -13.05
N ALA A 95 -8.98 -9.47 -13.80
CA ALA A 95 -8.78 -10.14 -15.09
C ALA A 95 -8.24 -11.57 -14.94
N GLY A 96 -7.64 -11.90 -13.80
CA GLY A 96 -7.09 -13.22 -13.48
C GLY A 96 -7.94 -14.04 -12.50
N ALA A 97 -9.16 -13.61 -12.19
CA ALA A 97 -10.16 -14.31 -11.39
C ALA A 97 -11.25 -14.89 -12.30
#